data_AF-A0A5K1CPK9-F1
#
_entry.id   AF-A0A5K1CPK9-F1
#
_cell.length_a   1.000
_cell.length_b   1.000
_cell.length_c   1.000
_cell.angle_alpha   90.00
_cell.angle_beta   90.00
_cell.angle_gamma   90.00
#
_symmetry.space_group_name_H-M   'P 1'
#
loop_
_entity.id
_entity.type
_entity.pdbx_description
1 polymer ?
#
loop_
_entity_poly.entity_id
_entity_poly.type
_entity_poly.pdbx_seq_one_letter_code
_entity_poly.pdbx_strand_id
1 'polypeptide(L)' 'IGSLGKSADEAGVQNVTVKNVAFSGSTNGLRIKSWARSSSSFAKGITYDGATMDGVNNPIIIDQHYCPHDIDCPAE' A
#
# COMPACT_ATOMS: atom_id res chain seq x y z
N ILE A 1 -0.45 -2.40 2.98
CA ILE A 1 -1.82 -2.61 2.49
C ILE A 1 -1.79 -2.75 0.98
N GLY A 2 -2.48 -3.76 0.43
CA GLY A 2 -2.56 -4.02 -1.01
C GLY A 2 -1.65 -5.15 -1.53
N SER A 3 -1.57 -5.37 -2.85
CA SER A 3 -2.19 -4.54 -3.88
C SER A 3 -3.72 -4.57 -3.84
N LEU A 4 -4.34 -3.41 -4.02
CA LEU A 4 -5.78 -3.25 -4.13
C LEU A 4 -6.20 -3.00 -5.57
N GLY A 5 -7.38 -3.46 -5.94
CA GLY A 5 -8.00 -3.16 -7.23
C GLY A 5 -7.36 -3.91 -8.41
N LYS A 6 -6.83 -5.11 -8.17
CA LYS A 6 -6.37 -5.97 -9.28
C LYS A 6 -7.56 -6.37 -10.15
N SER A 7 -8.65 -6.74 -9.50
CA SER A 7 -9.96 -6.97 -10.13
C SER A 7 -10.85 -5.74 -9.98
N ALA A 8 -11.77 -5.53 -10.94
CA ALA A 8 -12.75 -4.44 -10.84
C ALA A 8 -13.67 -4.61 -9.62
N ASP A 9 -14.03 -5.86 -9.31
CA ASP A 9 -14.76 -6.24 -8.11
C ASP A 9 -13.83 -6.94 -7.12
N GLU A 10 -13.35 -6.17 -6.15
CA GLU A 10 -12.41 -6.64 -5.13
C GLU A 10 -12.75 -5.98 -3.81
N ALA A 11 -12.75 -6.77 -2.72
CA ALA A 11 -13.04 -6.25 -1.40
C ALA A 11 -12.02 -5.15 -1.01
N GLY A 12 -12.51 -4.15 -0.28
CA GLY A 12 -11.66 -3.13 0.33
C GLY A 12 -11.08 -3.57 1.67
N VAL A 13 -10.11 -2.79 2.15
CA VAL A 13 -9.50 -2.91 3.47
C VAL A 13 -9.92 -1.72 4.31
N GLN A 14 -10.36 -1.97 5.55
CA GLN A 14 -10.69 -0.89 6.47
C GLN A 14 -10.34 -1.18 7.92
N ASN A 15 -10.22 -0.11 8.71
CA ASN A 15 -10.01 -0.14 10.16
C ASN A 15 -8.75 -0.93 10.56
N VAL A 16 -7.65 -0.69 9.84
CA VAL A 16 -6.36 -1.32 10.14
C VAL A 16 -5.53 -0.34 10.97
N THR A 17 -5.09 -0.79 12.15
CA THR A 17 -4.07 -0.07 12.94
C THR A 17 -2.80 -0.90 12.99
N VAL A 18 -1.69 -0.32 12.58
CA VAL A 18 -0.35 -0.89 12.77
C VAL A 18 0.35 -0.01 13.80
N LYS A 19 0.71 -0.61 14.93
CA LYS A 19 1.17 0.12 16.11
C LYS A 19 2.48 -0.45 16.65
N ASN A 20 3.38 0.42 17.11
CA ASN A 20 4.63 0.06 17.79
C ASN A 20 5.51 -0.90 16.97
N VAL A 21 5.80 -0.53 15.71
CA VAL A 21 6.59 -1.35 14.78
C VAL A 21 7.96 -0.73 14.52
N ALA A 22 8.95 -1.57 14.24
CA ALA A 22 10.28 -1.13 13.82
C ALA A 22 10.65 -1.78 12.48
N PHE A 23 11.12 -0.97 11.54
CA PHE A 23 11.66 -1.41 10.26
C PHE A 23 13.14 -1.02 10.22
N SER A 24 14.00 -1.97 9.86
CA SER A 24 15.44 -1.73 9.71
C SER A 24 15.94 -2.26 8.36
N GLY A 25 16.72 -1.46 7.64
CA GLY A 25 17.39 -1.85 6.39
C GLY A 25 16.45 -2.26 5.24
N SER A 26 15.16 -1.91 5.31
CA SER A 26 14.17 -2.35 4.32
C SER A 26 14.06 -1.38 3.14
N THR A 27 13.63 -1.90 1.99
CA THR A 27 13.33 -1.05 0.84
C THR A 27 12.14 -0.13 1.10
N ASN A 28 11.16 -0.59 1.87
CA ASN A 28 9.97 0.17 2.24
C ASN A 28 9.61 -0.10 3.71
N GLY A 29 9.09 0.91 4.39
CA GLY A 29 8.48 0.78 5.70
C GLY A 29 6.98 0.49 5.56
N LEU A 30 6.17 1.53 5.68
CA LEU A 30 4.72 1.46 5.53
C LEU A 30 4.35 1.70 4.07
N ARG A 31 3.63 0.76 3.46
CA ARG A 31 3.24 0.84 2.05
C ARG A 31 1.75 0.61 1.86
N ILE A 32 1.10 1.48 1.11
CA ILE A 32 -0.21 1.25 0.50
C ILE A 32 -0.01 1.21 -1.02
N LYS A 33 -0.53 0.18 -1.70
CA LYS A 33 -0.39 0.04 -3.15
C LYS A 33 -1.71 -0.39 -3.80
N SER A 34 -2.11 0.26 -4.89
CA SER A 34 -3.27 -0.09 -5.71
C SER A 34 -2.93 -0.02 -7.19
N TRP A 35 -3.62 -0.81 -8.01
CA TRP A 35 -3.60 -0.66 -9.46
C TRP A 35 -4.30 0.64 -9.84
N ALA A 36 -3.93 1.26 -10.97
CA ALA A 36 -4.49 2.54 -11.42
C ALA A 36 -5.92 2.44 -11.98
N ARG A 37 -6.40 1.22 -12.25
CA ARG A 37 -7.76 1.03 -12.76
C ARG A 37 -8.82 1.44 -11.74
N SER A 38 -9.98 1.84 -12.26
CA SER A 38 -11.21 1.89 -11.46
C SER A 38 -11.56 0.50 -10.89
N SER A 39 -11.86 0.44 -9.59
CA SER A 39 -12.33 -0.76 -8.89
C SER A 39 -13.25 -0.39 -7.72
N SER A 40 -14.02 -1.36 -7.21
CA SER A 40 -14.79 -1.22 -5.98
C SER A 40 -13.94 -1.37 -4.71
N SER A 41 -12.65 -1.66 -4.83
CA SER A 41 -11.73 -1.77 -3.70
C SER A 41 -11.41 -0.41 -3.09
N PHE A 42 -11.07 -0.39 -1.80
CA PHE A 42 -10.76 0.82 -1.06
C PHE A 42 -9.77 0.54 0.07
N ALA A 43 -9.11 1.59 0.57
CA ALA A 43 -8.38 1.58 1.84
C ALA A 43 -8.95 2.70 2.72
N LYS A 44 -9.57 2.38 3.86
CA LYS A 44 -10.25 3.37 4.71
C LYS A 44 -9.97 3.17 6.20
N GLY A 45 -9.70 4.24 6.94
CA GLY A 45 -9.43 4.13 8.39
C GLY A 45 -8.15 3.35 8.68
N ILE A 46 -7.06 3.72 8.01
CA ILE A 46 -5.74 3.13 8.22
C ILE A 46 -4.95 4.04 9.16
N THR A 47 -4.49 3.49 10.28
CA THR A 47 -3.68 4.21 11.28
C THR A 47 -2.32 3.55 11.42
N TYR A 48 -1.27 4.36 11.34
CA TYR A 48 0.10 3.96 11.64
C TYR A 48 0.56 4.76 12.88
N ASP A 49 0.89 4.10 13.98
CA ASP A 49 1.21 4.75 15.27
C ASP A 49 2.48 4.17 15.88
N GLY A 50 3.45 5.00 16.24
CA GLY A 50 4.70 4.55 16.85
C GLY A 50 5.55 3.66 15.94
N ALA A 51 5.85 4.11 14.71
CA ALA A 51 6.72 3.40 13.79
C ALA A 51 8.16 3.95 13.82
N THR A 52 9.14 3.08 14.10
CA THR A 52 10.57 3.40 14.01
C THR A 52 11.13 2.91 12.67
N MET A 53 11.87 3.77 11.98
CA MET A 53 12.43 3.49 10.65
C MET A 53 13.95 3.73 10.69
N ASP A 54 14.74 2.68 10.60
CA ASP A 54 16.20 2.73 10.64
C ASP A 54 16.80 2.24 9.32
N GLY A 55 17.50 3.11 8.58
CA GLY A 55 18.05 2.74 7.27
C GLY A 55 17.00 2.23 6.27
N VAL A 56 15.75 2.68 6.35
CA VAL A 56 14.67 2.31 5.43
C VAL A 56 14.65 3.25 4.23
N ASN A 57 14.74 2.71 3.02
CA ASN A 57 14.86 3.54 1.81
C ASN A 57 13.59 4.36 1.52
N ASN A 58 12.41 3.75 1.67
CA ASN A 58 11.11 4.41 1.48
C ASN A 58 10.26 4.24 2.75
N PRO A 59 10.43 5.09 3.78
CA PRO A 59 9.77 4.91 5.07
C PRO A 59 8.24 4.82 4.99
N ILE A 60 7.61 5.66 4.17
CA ILE A 60 6.18 5.64 3.90
C ILE A 60 5.96 5.88 2.41
N ILE A 61 5.18 5.03 1.74
CA ILE A 61 4.84 5.20 0.32
C ILE A 61 3.38 4.79 0.05
N ILE A 62 2.69 5.63 -0.73
CA ILE A 62 1.36 5.35 -1.27
C ILE A 62 1.47 5.40 -2.79
N ASP A 63 1.20 4.27 -3.42
CA ASP A 63 1.39 4.04 -4.85
C ASP A 63 0.07 3.60 -5.46
N GLN A 64 -0.61 4.51 -6.16
CA GLN A 64 -1.87 4.22 -6.85
C GLN A 64 -1.68 3.74 -8.29
N HIS A 65 -0.43 3.59 -8.74
CA HIS A 65 -0.07 3.13 -10.08
C HIS A 65 0.76 1.85 -10.01
N TYR A 66 0.43 0.98 -9.05
CA TYR A 66 1.21 -0.22 -8.80
C TYR A 66 1.14 -1.17 -9.99
N CYS A 67 2.26 -1.34 -10.68
CA CYS A 67 2.43 -2.30 -11.75
C CYS A 67 3.77 -3.04 -11.59
N PRO A 68 3.81 -4.18 -10.87
CA PRO A 68 5.07 -4.80 -10.43
C PRO A 68 5.95 -5.38 -11.54
N HIS A 69 5.42 -5.54 -12.76
CA HIS A 69 6.12 -6.14 -13.88
C HIS A 69 6.13 -5.26 -15.13
N ASP A 70 5.55 -4.06 -15.06
CA ASP A 70 5.35 -3.18 -16.23
C ASP A 70 4.66 -3.88 -17.42
N ILE A 71 3.83 -4.88 -17.13
CA ILE A 71 3.05 -5.67 -18.10
C ILE A 71 1.57 -5.47 -17.80
N ASP A 72 0.80 -5.14 -18.84
CA ASP A 72 -0.66 -4.93 -18.79
C ASP A 72 -1.10 -3.97 -17.68
N CYS A 73 -0.30 -2.92 -17.43
CA CYS A 73 -0.64 -1.89 -16.46
C CYS A 73 -1.89 -1.14 -16.95
N PRO A 74 -2.99 -1.14 -16.20
CA PRO A 74 -4.14 -0.34 -16.56
C PRO A 74 -3.78 1.15 -16.47
N ALA A 75 -4.21 1.93 -17.46
CA ALA A 75 -4.24 3.38 -17.36
C ALA A 75 -5.44 3.82 -16.49
N GLU A 76 -5.36 5.04 -15.95
CA GLU A 76 -6.48 5.69 -15.24
C GLU A 76 -7.75 5.83 -16.12
#